data_AF-A0A9X1C6H3-F1
#
_entry.id   AF-A0A9X1C6H3-F1
#
_cell.length_a   1.000
_cell.length_b   1.000
_cell.length_c   1.000
_cell.angle_alpha   90.00
_cell.angle_beta   90.00
_cell.angle_gamma   90.00
#
_symmetry.space_group_name_H-M   'P 1'
#
loop_
_entity.id
_entity.type
_entity.pdbx_description
1 polymer ?
#
loop_
_entity_poly.entity_id
_entity_poly.type
_entity_poly.pdbx_seq_one_letter_code
_entity_poly.pdbx_strand_id
1 'polypeptide(L)'
;MIRALLTLDLLKSEDERTEFYAILRKKKWQKTKDVETVWTLTFKNLDPSIEGTLKKAKNAIRDTLLETVKDLKLKEVSYIVQIGNHRPISRVIRKKDGEYKCFIRELYPPKKD
;
A
#
# COMPACT_ATOMS: atom_id res chain seq x y z
N MET A 1 -1.40 -18.46 6.50
CA MET A 1 -1.62 -17.01 6.74
C MET A 1 -0.53 -16.20 6.06
N ILE A 2 -0.84 -15.00 5.58
CA ILE A 2 0.14 -14.06 5.03
C ILE A 2 0.08 -12.74 5.81
N ARG A 3 1.24 -12.16 6.13
CA ARG A 3 1.37 -10.85 6.75
C ARG A 3 1.94 -9.85 5.76
N ALA A 4 1.46 -8.63 5.81
CA ALA A 4 1.99 -7.52 5.05
C ALA A 4 2.46 -6.41 5.98
N LEU A 5 3.62 -5.83 5.68
CA LEU A 5 4.15 -4.61 6.28
C LEU A 5 4.13 -3.52 5.20
N LEU A 6 3.37 -2.46 5.45
CA LEU A 6 3.15 -1.34 4.55
C LEU A 6 3.77 -0.09 5.16
N THR A 7 4.52 0.67 4.35
CA THR A 7 4.85 2.06 4.61
C THR A 7 4.39 2.90 3.44
N LEU A 8 3.93 4.13 3.70
CA LEU A 8 3.34 4.98 2.68
C LEU A 8 3.64 6.45 2.91
N ASP A 9 3.46 7.25 1.85
CA ASP A 9 3.58 8.69 1.86
C ASP A 9 2.45 9.32 1.04
N LEU A 10 1.82 10.37 1.58
CA LEU A 10 0.66 11.06 1.01
C LEU A 10 1.09 12.41 0.41
N LEU A 11 1.82 12.35 -0.70
CA LEU A 11 2.46 13.53 -1.30
C LEU A 11 1.42 14.56 -1.79
N LYS A 12 1.53 15.80 -1.28
CA LYS A 12 0.63 16.93 -1.60
C LYS A 12 -0.83 16.69 -1.19
N SER A 13 -1.06 15.80 -0.23
CA SER A 13 -2.38 15.50 0.35
C SER A 13 -2.22 15.11 1.82
N GLU A 14 -1.28 15.74 2.51
CA GLU A 14 -0.90 15.47 3.88
C GLU A 14 -2.04 15.81 4.86
N ASP A 15 -2.88 16.81 4.53
CA ASP A 15 -4.06 17.20 5.30
C ASP A 15 -5.12 16.09 5.38
N GLU A 16 -5.16 15.20 4.39
CA GLU A 16 -6.11 14.08 4.29
C GLU A 16 -5.65 12.84 5.08
N ARG A 17 -4.49 12.91 5.76
CA ARG A 17 -3.89 11.77 6.47
C ARG A 17 -4.84 11.16 7.50
N THR A 18 -5.54 12.00 8.26
CA THR A 18 -6.47 11.56 9.31
C THR A 18 -7.58 10.69 8.73
N GLU A 19 -8.21 11.12 7.65
CA GLU A 19 -9.30 10.36 7.02
C GLU A 19 -8.77 9.11 6.30
N PHE A 20 -7.64 9.21 5.61
CA PHE A 20 -6.96 8.05 5.02
C PHE A 20 -6.70 6.96 6.06
N TYR A 21 -6.21 7.36 7.25
CA TYR A 21 -5.91 6.46 8.36
C TYR A 21 -7.18 5.85 8.96
N ALA A 22 -8.27 6.62 9.01
CA ALA A 22 -9.59 6.11 9.40
C ALA A 22 -10.08 5.02 8.44
N ILE A 23 -9.95 5.22 7.13
CA ILE A 23 -10.34 4.22 6.11
C ILE A 23 -9.49 2.95 6.24
N LEU A 24 -8.17 3.07 6.40
CA LEU A 24 -7.30 1.91 6.60
C LEU A 24 -7.70 1.09 7.84
N ARG A 25 -8.01 1.73 8.97
CA ARG A 25 -8.51 1.05 10.18
C ARG A 25 -9.82 0.30 9.92
N LYS A 26 -10.78 0.93 9.22
CA LYS A 26 -12.05 0.29 8.82
C LYS A 26 -11.80 -0.94 7.93
N LYS A 27 -10.76 -0.91 7.09
CA LYS A 27 -10.32 -2.02 6.22
C LYS A 27 -9.38 -3.02 6.93
N LYS A 28 -9.37 -3.02 8.27
CA LYS A 28 -8.62 -3.96 9.16
C LYS A 28 -7.09 -3.83 9.09
N TRP A 29 -6.56 -2.73 8.57
CA TRP A 29 -5.15 -2.42 8.73
C TRP A 29 -4.87 -1.99 10.17
N GLN A 30 -3.74 -2.47 10.71
CA GLN A 30 -3.30 -2.16 12.06
C GLN A 30 -2.15 -1.15 12.00
N LYS A 31 -2.38 0.02 12.58
CA LYS A 31 -1.37 1.07 12.72
C LYS A 31 -0.32 0.63 13.75
N THR A 32 0.96 0.73 13.42
CA THR A 32 2.02 0.54 14.42
C THR A 32 2.10 1.75 15.35
N LYS A 33 2.43 1.52 16.62
CA LYS A 33 2.40 2.54 17.68
C LYS A 33 3.43 3.64 17.46
N ASP A 34 4.68 3.28 17.16
CA ASP A 34 5.82 4.19 17.27
C ASP A 34 6.39 4.67 15.92
N VAL A 35 5.73 4.35 14.80
CA VAL A 35 6.22 4.72 13.46
C VAL A 35 5.10 5.31 12.63
N GLU A 36 5.18 6.59 12.29
CA GLU A 36 4.05 7.38 11.76
C GLU A 36 3.36 6.79 10.54
N THR A 37 4.11 6.27 9.57
CA THR A 37 3.54 5.83 8.28
C THR A 37 3.43 4.33 8.11
N VAL A 38 3.73 3.56 9.16
CA VAL A 38 3.77 2.09 9.08
C VAL A 38 2.46 1.46 9.53
N TRP A 39 2.04 0.48 8.73
CA TRP A 39 0.81 -0.30 8.88
C TRP A 39 1.08 -1.77 8.63
N THR A 40 0.27 -2.63 9.26
CA THR A 40 0.30 -4.07 9.02
C THR A 40 -1.07 -4.59 8.64
N LEU A 41 -1.11 -5.66 7.86
CA LEU A 41 -2.33 -6.39 7.52
C LEU A 41 -2.06 -7.88 7.59
N THR A 42 -2.99 -8.63 8.17
CA THR A 42 -2.93 -10.08 8.23
C THR A 42 -4.05 -10.70 7.40
N PHE A 43 -3.66 -11.41 6.35
CA PHE A 43 -4.56 -12.25 5.57
C PHE A 43 -4.65 -13.63 6.21
N LYS A 44 -5.63 -13.82 7.11
CA LYS A 44 -5.82 -15.09 7.85
C LYS A 44 -6.12 -16.26 6.90
N ASN A 45 -6.91 -16.01 5.85
CA ASN A 45 -7.42 -17.03 4.93
C ASN A 45 -6.52 -17.27 3.71
N LEU A 46 -5.34 -16.66 3.67
CA LEU A 46 -4.38 -16.83 2.58
C LEU A 46 -3.25 -17.76 3.01
N ASP A 47 -3.04 -18.82 2.25
CA ASP A 47 -1.97 -19.80 2.46
C ASP A 47 -0.77 -19.50 1.55
N PRO A 48 0.41 -19.19 2.10
CA PRO A 48 1.61 -18.89 1.31
C PRO A 48 2.10 -20.07 0.45
N SER A 49 1.70 -21.31 0.75
CA SER A 49 2.05 -22.49 -0.04
C SER A 49 1.22 -22.65 -1.32
N ILE A 50 0.08 -21.97 -1.41
CA ILE A 50 -0.83 -22.07 -2.56
C ILE A 50 -0.42 -21.06 -3.63
N GLU A 51 -0.27 -21.55 -4.87
CA GLU A 51 0.03 -20.73 -6.03
C GLU A 51 -1.01 -19.60 -6.22
N GLY A 52 -0.53 -18.42 -6.59
CA GLY A 52 -1.39 -17.25 -6.84
C GLY A 52 -1.90 -16.54 -5.58
N THR A 53 -1.72 -17.10 -4.38
CA THR A 53 -2.08 -16.43 -3.12
C THR A 53 -1.35 -15.10 -2.94
N LEU A 54 -0.05 -15.04 -3.31
CA LEU A 54 0.70 -13.79 -3.30
C LEU A 54 0.08 -12.73 -4.22
N LYS A 55 -0.39 -13.13 -5.41
CA LYS A 55 -1.05 -12.24 -6.37
C LYS A 55 -2.37 -11.71 -5.79
N LYS A 56 -3.15 -12.56 -5.13
CA LYS A 56 -4.37 -12.16 -4.42
C LYS A 56 -4.08 -11.12 -3.33
N ALA A 57 -3.06 -11.34 -2.49
CA ALA A 57 -2.64 -10.39 -1.48
C ALA A 57 -2.21 -9.04 -2.09
N LYS A 58 -1.39 -9.07 -3.15
CA LYS A 58 -0.95 -7.86 -3.87
C LYS A 58 -2.12 -7.06 -4.43
N ASN A 59 -3.08 -7.73 -5.06
CA ASN A 59 -4.27 -7.08 -5.62
C ASN A 59 -5.13 -6.46 -4.52
N ALA A 60 -5.40 -7.20 -3.44
CA ALA A 60 -6.20 -6.68 -2.32
C ALA A 60 -5.60 -5.41 -1.70
N ILE A 61 -4.28 -5.37 -1.51
CA ILE A 61 -3.57 -4.18 -1.00
C ILE A 61 -3.67 -3.02 -2.00
N ARG A 62 -3.37 -3.29 -3.28
CA ARG A 62 -3.47 -2.28 -4.35
C ARG A 62 -4.87 -1.69 -4.43
N ASP A 63 -5.90 -2.54 -4.43
CA ASP A 63 -7.29 -2.15 -4.61
C ASP A 63 -7.77 -1.31 -3.41
N THR A 64 -7.43 -1.73 -2.19
CA THR A 64 -7.73 -0.94 -0.98
C THR A 64 -7.13 0.47 -1.05
N LEU A 65 -5.84 0.58 -1.42
CA LEU A 65 -5.18 1.87 -1.52
C LEU A 65 -5.72 2.71 -2.68
N LEU A 66 -6.03 2.09 -3.82
CA LEU A 66 -6.58 2.77 -4.99
C LEU A 66 -8.00 3.30 -4.73
N GLU A 67 -8.85 2.51 -4.08
CA GLU A 67 -10.18 2.96 -3.61
C GLU A 67 -10.04 4.16 -2.69
N THR A 68 -9.19 4.07 -1.67
CA THR A 68 -8.99 5.15 -0.69
C THR A 68 -8.50 6.45 -1.36
N VAL A 69 -7.56 6.33 -2.30
CA VAL A 69 -7.06 7.49 -3.07
C VAL A 69 -8.17 8.12 -3.92
N LYS A 70 -9.04 7.30 -4.53
CA LYS A 70 -10.17 7.78 -5.33
C LYS A 70 -11.20 8.51 -4.45
N ASP A 71 -11.55 7.91 -3.33
CA ASP A 71 -12.59 8.42 -2.41
C ASP A 71 -12.19 9.78 -1.84
N LEU A 72 -10.93 9.91 -1.40
CA LEU A 72 -10.38 11.16 -0.85
C LEU A 72 -9.81 12.10 -1.92
N LYS A 73 -9.89 11.72 -3.21
CA LYS A 73 -9.35 12.49 -4.34
C LYS A 73 -7.89 12.93 -4.13
N LEU A 74 -7.07 12.06 -3.55
CA LEU A 74 -5.68 12.37 -3.22
C LEU A 74 -4.84 12.60 -4.48
N LYS A 75 -3.88 13.52 -4.42
CA LYS A 75 -3.04 13.80 -5.58
C LYS A 75 -2.10 12.64 -5.91
N GLU A 76 -1.38 12.16 -4.90
CA GLU A 76 -0.40 11.10 -5.06
C GLU A 76 -0.18 10.34 -3.75
N VAL A 77 -0.09 9.01 -3.83
CA VAL A 77 0.29 8.14 -2.71
C VAL A 77 1.37 7.19 -3.15
N SER A 78 2.57 7.32 -2.58
CA SER A 78 3.66 6.37 -2.76
C SER A 78 3.63 5.35 -1.63
N TYR A 79 3.93 4.09 -1.92
CA TYR A 79 3.98 3.06 -0.89
C TYR A 79 4.99 1.96 -1.21
N ILE A 80 5.56 1.41 -0.14
CA ILE A 80 6.36 0.20 -0.16
C ILE A 80 5.65 -0.84 0.70
N VAL A 81 5.51 -2.06 0.18
CA VAL A 81 4.91 -3.15 0.95
C VAL A 81 5.73 -4.42 0.81
N GLN A 82 6.02 -5.04 1.94
CA GLN A 82 6.56 -6.39 2.04
C GLN A 82 5.41 -7.35 2.38
N ILE A 83 5.34 -8.48 1.68
CA ILE A 83 4.29 -9.49 1.86
C ILE A 83 4.98 -10.81 2.15
N GLY A 84 4.86 -11.31 3.37
CA GLY A 84 5.59 -12.48 3.85
C GLY A 84 7.10 -12.34 3.62
N ASN A 85 7.71 -13.40 3.10
CA ASN A 85 9.15 -13.46 2.81
C ASN A 85 9.50 -13.01 1.38
N HIS A 86 8.55 -12.43 0.65
CA HIS A 86 8.80 -11.96 -0.71
C HIS A 86 9.50 -10.61 -0.72
N ARG A 87 10.22 -10.33 -1.83
CA ARG A 87 10.83 -9.02 -2.05
C ARG A 87 9.79 -7.91 -1.92
N PRO A 88 10.13 -6.80 -1.24
CA PRO A 88 9.25 -5.64 -1.16
C PRO A 88 8.93 -5.09 -2.55
N ILE A 89 7.73 -4.55 -2.70
CA ILE A 89 7.30 -3.86 -3.92
C ILE A 89 7.14 -2.37 -3.63
N SER A 90 7.60 -1.54 -4.56
CA SER A 90 7.43 -0.07 -4.54
C SER A 90 6.43 0.34 -5.61
N ARG A 91 5.48 1.19 -5.24
CA ARG A 91 4.36 1.62 -6.10
C ARG A 91 3.98 3.05 -5.82
N VAL A 92 3.32 3.68 -6.79
CA VAL A 92 2.66 4.98 -6.62
C VAL A 92 1.27 4.95 -7.23
N ILE A 93 0.30 5.55 -6.55
CA ILE A 93 -1.04 5.77 -7.05
C ILE A 93 -1.22 7.26 -7.28
N ARG A 94 -1.55 7.64 -8.51
CA ARG A 94 -1.80 9.04 -8.88
C ARG A 94 -2.75 9.12 -10.06
N LYS A 95 -3.30 10.30 -10.29
CA LYS A 95 -4.15 10.58 -11.45
C LYS A 95 -3.27 10.75 -12.70
N LYS A 96 -3.59 10.03 -13.77
CA LYS A 96 -2.99 10.18 -15.11
C LYS A 96 -4.11 10.11 -16.14
N ASP A 97 -4.14 11.09 -17.04
CA ASP A 97 -5.16 11.19 -18.10
C ASP A 97 -6.60 11.13 -17.56
N GLY A 98 -6.85 11.83 -16.44
CA GLY A 98 -8.18 11.86 -15.81
C GLY A 98 -8.49 10.69 -14.87
N GLU A 99 -7.67 9.64 -14.83
CA GLU A 99 -7.95 8.41 -14.09
C GLU A 99 -6.88 8.08 -13.05
N TYR A 100 -7.29 7.58 -11.88
CA TYR A 100 -6.36 7.06 -10.89
C TYR A 100 -5.82 5.69 -11.30
N LYS A 101 -4.49 5.58 -11.37
CA LYS A 101 -3.78 4.35 -11.77
C LYS A 101 -2.64 4.06 -10.78
N CYS A 102 -2.29 2.78 -10.64
CA CYS A 102 -1.18 2.32 -9.82
C CYS A 102 0.02 1.99 -10.73
N PHE A 103 1.17 2.60 -10.45
CA PHE A 103 2.39 2.48 -11.25
C PHE A 103 3.50 1.80 -10.46
N ILE A 104 4.35 1.06 -11.17
CA ILE A 104 5.58 0.49 -10.61
C ILE A 104 6.59 1.61 -10.39
N ARG A 105 7.28 1.58 -9.24
CA ARG A 105 8.45 2.43 -8.98
C ARG A 105 9.67 1.57 -8.71
N GLU A 106 10.83 2.10 -9.07
CA GLU A 106 12.09 1.58 -8.59
C GLU A 106 12.13 1.69 -7.06
N LEU A 107 12.62 0.64 -6.42
CA LEU A 107 12.68 0.57 -4.96
C LEU A 107 13.95 1.25 -4.43
N TYR A 108 15.06 1.12 -5.16
CA TYR A 108 16.36 1.63 -4.76
C TYR A 108 16.83 2.67 -5.77
N PRO A 109 17.61 3.68 -5.34
CA PRO A 109 18.31 4.56 -6.27
C PRO A 109 19.21 3.76 -7.23
N PRO A 110 19.51 4.31 -8.42
CA PRO A 110 20.54 3.74 -9.28
C PRO A 110 21.86 3.66 -8.51
N LYS A 111 22.60 2.56 -8.70
CA LYS A 111 23.95 2.46 -8.15
C LYS A 111 24.79 3.56 -8.78
N LYS A 112 25.48 4.34 -7.95
CA LYS A 112 26.55 5.21 -8.42
C LYS A 112 27.79 4.33 -8.53
N ASP A 113 28.31 4.20 -9.75
CA ASP A 113 29.63 3.60 -10.01
C ASP A 113 30.74 4.55 -9.54
#